data_AF-A0A101XEQ2-F1
#
_entry.id   AF-A0A101XEQ2-F1
#
_cell.length_a   1.000
_cell.length_b   1.000
_cell.length_c   1.000
_cell.angle_alpha   90.00
_cell.angle_beta   90.00
_cell.angle_gamma   90.00
#
_symmetry.space_group_name_H-M   'P 1'
#
loop_
_entity.id
_entity.type
_entity.pdbx_description
1 polymer ?
#
loop_
_entity_poly.entity_id
_entity_poly.type
_entity_poly.pdbx_seq_one_letter_code
_entity_poly.pdbx_strand_id
1 'polypeptide(L)'
;MGEIEEGRPVIKVVGKTAVGLLRVGGRVYAFDPFCPHSRWNLGASGRLVRNDGRLYIFCRGHGGLWCLDTGVGMVQGKKAPPLKLYKTWISGDTVYVDLDSQRVL
;
A
#
# COMPACT_ATOMS: atom_id res chain seq x y z
N MET A 1 7.99 -2.87 14.74
CA MET A 1 7.26 -3.83 13.87
C MET A 1 5.89 -4.22 14.43
N GLY A 2 5.70 -4.30 15.76
CA GLY A 2 4.43 -4.74 16.37
C GLY A 2 3.19 -3.90 16.05
N GLU A 3 3.35 -2.68 15.53
CA GLU A 3 2.24 -1.79 15.16
C GLU A 3 1.67 -2.06 13.75
N ILE A 4 2.28 -2.94 12.97
CA ILE A 4 1.84 -3.30 11.62
C ILE A 4 1.51 -4.79 11.62
N GLU A 5 0.22 -5.10 11.80
CA GLU A 5 -0.30 -6.45 11.76
C GLU A 5 -0.04 -7.09 10.38
N GLU A 6 0.29 -8.39 10.38
CA GLU A 6 0.51 -9.15 9.16
C GLU A 6 -0.75 -9.16 8.28
N GLY A 7 -0.61 -8.87 6.99
CA GLY A 7 -1.70 -8.96 6.01
C GLY A 7 -2.78 -7.88 6.11
N ARG A 8 -2.71 -6.99 7.11
CA ARG A 8 -3.69 -5.92 7.31
C ARG A 8 -3.07 -4.53 7.08
N PRO A 9 -3.64 -3.71 6.17
CA PRO A 9 -3.13 -2.37 5.96
C PRO A 9 -3.47 -1.48 7.15
N VAL A 10 -2.53 -0.61 7.52
CA VAL A 10 -2.70 0.42 8.55
C VAL A 10 -2.21 1.76 8.02
N ILE A 11 -2.82 2.86 8.46
CA ILE A 11 -2.30 4.20 8.16
C ILE A 11 -1.49 4.67 9.37
N LYS A 12 -0.30 5.17 9.09
CA LYS A 12 0.59 5.81 10.05
C LYS A 12 1.00 7.18 9.53
N VAL A 13 1.46 8.04 10.44
CA VAL A 13 2.03 9.34 10.09
C VAL A 13 3.54 9.23 10.18
N VAL A 14 4.23 9.53 9.08
CA VAL A 14 5.69 9.62 9.00
C VAL A 14 6.04 11.09 8.80
N GLY A 15 6.61 11.73 9.83
CA GLY A 15 6.78 13.18 9.86
C GLY A 15 5.42 13.90 9.84
N LYS A 16 5.07 14.52 8.71
CA LYS A 16 3.77 15.18 8.48
C LYS A 16 2.90 14.46 7.43
N THR A 17 3.37 13.32 6.91
CA THR A 17 2.75 12.62 5.79
C THR A 17 2.05 11.37 6.28
N ALA A 18 0.77 11.22 5.96
CA ALA A 18 0.07 9.96 6.18
C ALA A 18 0.50 8.94 5.11
N VAL A 19 0.79 7.72 5.54
CA VAL A 19 1.27 6.62 4.69
C VAL A 19 0.50 5.35 5.04
N GLY A 20 0.04 4.63 4.02
CA GLY A 20 -0.48 3.27 4.17
C GLY A 20 0.67 2.28 4.25
N LEU A 21 0.65 1.41 5.25
CA LEU A 21 1.65 0.36 5.49
C LEU A 21 0.97 -1.00 5.48
N LEU A 22 1.62 -1.99 4.88
CA LEU A 22 1.16 -3.38 4.87
C LEU A 22 2.34 -4.32 5.05
N ARG A 23 2.30 -5.18 6.06
CA ARG A 23 3.32 -6.20 6.29
C ARG A 23 2.92 -7.52 5.63
N VAL A 24 3.81 -8.10 4.84
CA VAL A 24 3.62 -9.41 4.20
C VAL A 24 4.95 -10.16 4.15
N GLY A 25 5.02 -11.35 4.76
CA GLY A 25 6.16 -12.25 4.67
C GLY A 25 7.48 -11.62 5.13
N GLY A 26 7.43 -10.84 6.20
CA GLY A 26 8.61 -10.13 6.74
C GLY A 26 9.03 -8.89 5.94
N ARG A 27 8.33 -8.56 4.84
CA ARG A 27 8.49 -7.28 4.12
C ARG A 27 7.40 -6.31 4.55
N VAL A 28 7.68 -5.01 4.41
CA VAL A 28 6.67 -3.96 4.54
C VAL A 28 6.54 -3.26 3.20
N TYR A 29 5.30 -3.00 2.79
CA TYR A 29 4.94 -2.20 1.64
C TYR A 29 4.40 -0.87 2.14
N ALA A 30 4.90 0.24 1.61
CA ALA A 30 4.39 1.58 1.89
C ALA A 30 3.79 2.21 0.64
N PHE A 31 2.66 2.88 0.80
CA PHE A 31 1.89 3.46 -0.30
C PHE A 31 1.04 4.64 0.15
N ASP A 32 0.47 5.40 -0.79
CA ASP A 32 -0.47 6.48 -0.47
C ASP A 32 -1.64 5.93 0.37
N PRO A 33 -2.02 6.58 1.48
CA PRO A 33 -3.01 6.05 2.42
C PRO A 33 -4.44 6.02 1.86
N PHE A 34 -4.71 6.72 0.76
CA PHE A 34 -6.01 6.85 0.13
C PHE A 34 -5.97 6.33 -1.30
N CYS A 35 -7.00 5.58 -1.71
CA CYS A 35 -7.04 5.03 -3.07
C CYS A 35 -7.03 6.18 -4.10
N PRO A 36 -6.28 6.06 -5.20
CA PRO A 36 -6.15 7.15 -6.16
C PRO A 36 -7.41 7.30 -7.06
N HIS A 37 -8.39 6.40 -6.96
CA HIS A 37 -9.66 6.47 -7.68
C HIS A 37 -10.66 7.47 -7.07
N SER A 38 -10.96 7.36 -5.77
CA SER A 38 -11.96 8.20 -5.08
C SER A 38 -11.58 8.52 -3.64
N ARG A 39 -10.27 8.47 -3.33
CA ARG A 39 -9.70 8.84 -2.02
C ARG A 39 -10.24 8.06 -0.82
N TRP A 40 -10.65 6.81 -1.02
CA TRP A 40 -11.06 5.95 0.10
C TRP A 40 -9.86 5.55 0.96
N ASN A 41 -10.03 5.62 2.28
CA ASN A 41 -9.02 5.25 3.26
C ASN A 41 -8.66 3.76 3.11
N LEU A 42 -7.43 3.45 2.68
CA LEU A 42 -6.97 2.08 2.43
C LEU A 42 -6.63 1.32 3.71
N GLY A 43 -6.40 1.98 4.85
CA GLY A 43 -6.32 1.29 6.14
C GLY A 43 -7.65 0.65 6.56
N ALA A 44 -8.76 1.32 6.27
CA ALA A 44 -10.10 0.82 6.57
C ALA A 44 -10.67 -0.07 5.45
N SER A 45 -10.57 0.41 4.21
CA SER A 45 -11.18 -0.24 3.04
C SER A 45 -10.28 -1.27 2.36
N GLY A 46 -8.96 -1.18 2.54
CA GLY A 46 -7.98 -2.01 1.87
C GLY A 46 -7.97 -3.46 2.36
N ARG A 47 -7.77 -4.41 1.45
CA ARG A 47 -7.54 -5.84 1.74
C ARG A 47 -6.38 -6.35 0.89
N LEU A 48 -5.51 -7.14 1.50
CA LEU A 48 -4.48 -7.84 0.75
C LEU A 48 -5.13 -8.90 -0.15
N VAL A 49 -4.76 -8.92 -1.42
CA VAL A 49 -5.14 -9.94 -2.39
C VAL A 49 -3.87 -10.48 -3.05
N ARG A 50 -3.83 -11.79 -3.27
CA ARG A 50 -2.77 -12.45 -4.03
C ARG A 50 -3.34 -12.92 -5.36
N ASN A 51 -2.69 -12.57 -6.46
CA ASN A 51 -3.05 -13.04 -7.79
C ASN A 51 -1.78 -13.27 -8.61
N ASP A 52 -1.67 -14.42 -9.27
CA ASP A 52 -0.49 -14.82 -10.08
C ASP A 52 0.86 -14.58 -9.39
N GLY A 53 0.93 -14.92 -8.10
CA GLY A 53 2.13 -14.75 -7.26
C GLY A 53 2.44 -13.30 -6.85
N ARG A 54 1.72 -12.30 -7.38
CA ARG A 54 1.86 -10.88 -7.03
C ARG A 54 0.90 -10.48 -5.92
N LEU A 55 1.28 -9.43 -5.20
CA LEU A 55 0.49 -8.87 -4.11
C LEU A 55 -0.21 -7.59 -4.57
N TYR A 56 -1.46 -7.46 -4.16
CA TYR A 56 -2.30 -6.34 -4.50
C TYR A 56 -3.00 -5.80 -3.26
N ILE A 57 -3.27 -4.50 -3.25
CA ILE A 57 -4.22 -3.89 -2.32
C ILE A 57 -5.56 -3.70 -3.04
N PHE A 58 -6.59 -4.36 -2.52
CA PHE A 58 -7.97 -4.23 -2.98
C PHE A 58 -8.71 -3.20 -2.14
N CYS A 59 -9.26 -2.17 -2.78
CA CYS A 59 -10.11 -1.17 -2.13
C CYS A 59 -11.59 -1.61 -2.18
N ARG A 60 -12.16 -1.89 -1.01
CA ARG A 60 -13.58 -2.27 -0.86
C ARG A 60 -14.59 -1.16 -1.20
N GLY A 61 -14.14 0.08 -1.43
CA GLY A 61 -15.04 1.18 -1.79
C GLY A 61 -15.71 0.96 -3.15
N HIS A 62 -14.91 0.83 -4.21
CA HIS A 62 -15.41 0.69 -5.59
C HIS A 62 -14.79 -0.49 -6.36
N GLY A 63 -14.14 -1.42 -5.65
CA GLY A 63 -13.56 -2.63 -6.24
C GLY A 63 -12.25 -2.40 -7.00
N GLY A 64 -11.46 -1.42 -6.58
CA GLY A 64 -10.16 -1.15 -7.20
C GLY A 64 -9.07 -2.09 -6.71
N LEU A 65 -8.16 -2.49 -7.59
CA LEU A 65 -7.05 -3.40 -7.30
C LEU A 65 -5.74 -2.78 -7.79
N TRP A 66 -4.77 -2.56 -6.91
CA TRP A 66 -3.45 -2.00 -7.26
C TRP A 66 -2.32 -2.96 -6.89
N CYS A 67 -1.43 -3.22 -7.84
CA CYS A 67 -0.24 -4.04 -7.63
C CYS A 67 0.72 -3.35 -6.66
N LEU A 68 1.14 -4.04 -5.60
CA LEU A 68 2.03 -3.48 -4.58
C LEU A 68 3.50 -3.45 -5.00
N ASP A 69 3.84 -4.04 -6.14
CA ASP A 69 5.18 -3.96 -6.73
C ASP A 69 5.32 -2.81 -7.74
N THR A 70 4.24 -2.47 -8.45
CA THR A 70 4.28 -1.51 -9.57
C THR A 70 3.37 -0.29 -9.41
N GLY A 71 2.42 -0.32 -8.47
CA GLY A 71 1.41 0.72 -8.29
C GLY A 71 0.34 0.75 -9.39
N VAL A 72 0.45 -0.06 -10.43
CA VAL A 72 -0.55 -0.14 -11.51
C VAL A 72 -1.84 -0.72 -10.95
N GLY A 73 -2.96 -0.06 -11.25
CA GLY A 73 -4.26 -0.54 -10.80
C GLY A 73 -5.37 -0.47 -11.82
N MET A 74 -6.39 -1.25 -11.53
CA MET A 74 -7.62 -1.40 -12.30
C MET A 74 -8.82 -1.20 -11.39
N VAL A 75 -9.86 -0.57 -11.89
CA VAL A 75 -11.16 -0.46 -11.22
C VAL A 75 -12.21 -0.89 -12.24
N GLN A 76 -12.99 -1.93 -11.91
CA GLN A 76 -14.08 -2.43 -12.77
C GLN A 76 -13.65 -2.67 -14.23
N GLY A 77 -12.48 -3.31 -14.41
CA GLY A 77 -11.94 -3.64 -15.73
C GLY A 77 -11.31 -2.47 -16.50
N LYS A 78 -11.25 -1.25 -15.93
CA LYS A 78 -10.61 -0.08 -16.56
C LYS A 78 -9.33 0.33 -15.81
N LYS A 79 -8.36 0.88 -16.54
CA LYS A 79 -7.14 1.44 -15.96
C LYS A 79 -7.48 2.56 -15.00
N ALA A 80 -6.92 2.52 -13.80
CA ALA A 80 -7.06 3.57 -12.79
C ALA A 80 -5.75 4.38 -12.69
N PRO A 81 -5.80 5.59 -12.10
CA PRO A 81 -4.57 6.29 -11.72
C PRO A 81 -3.70 5.38 -10.82
N PRO A 82 -2.37 5.42 -10.97
CA PRO A 82 -1.48 4.55 -10.21
C PRO A 82 -1.49 4.92 -8.72
N LEU A 83 -1.31 3.90 -7.87
CA LEU A 83 -1.07 4.10 -6.45
C LEU A 83 0.40 4.44 -6.24
N LYS A 84 0.70 5.57 -5.60
CA LYS A 84 2.09 5.90 -5.24
C LYS A 84 2.59 4.89 -4.23
N LEU A 85 3.77 4.33 -4.50
CA LEU A 85 4.50 3.42 -3.63
C LEU A 85 5.77 4.11 -3.14
N TYR A 86 6.11 3.88 -1.87
CA TYR A 86 7.33 4.39 -1.25
C TYR A 86 8.33 3.25 -1.04
N LYS A 87 9.62 3.56 -1.10
CA LYS A 87 10.69 2.64 -0.68
C LYS A 87 10.65 2.49 0.84
N THR A 88 10.94 1.27 1.28
CA THR A 88 10.94 0.90 2.69
C THR A 88 12.08 -0.04 3.00
N TRP A 89 12.61 0.05 4.21
CA TRP A 89 13.56 -0.92 4.76
C TRP A 89 13.30 -1.10 6.25
N ILE A 90 13.81 -2.21 6.78
CA ILE A 90 13.69 -2.57 8.20
C ILE A 90 15.09 -2.55 8.79
N SER A 91 15.26 -1.89 9.93
CA SER A 91 16.49 -1.94 10.72
C SER A 91 16.10 -2.18 12.18
N GLY A 92 16.49 -3.35 12.71
CA GLY A 92 15.96 -3.86 13.98
C GLY A 92 14.44 -3.98 13.94
N ASP A 93 13.77 -3.34 14.90
CA ASP A 93 12.31 -3.29 14.97
C ASP A 93 11.69 -2.07 14.28
N THR A 94 12.50 -1.21 13.66
CA THR A 94 12.06 0.03 13.06
C THR A 94 11.85 -0.13 11.56
N VAL A 95 10.70 0.32 11.08
CA VAL A 95 10.39 0.42 9.65
C VAL A 95 10.65 1.85 9.21
N TYR A 96 11.45 2.01 8.18
CA TYR A 96 11.75 3.30 7.57
C TYR A 96 11.01 3.42 6.24
N VAL A 97 10.58 4.65 5.93
CA VAL A 97 9.88 4.99 4.69
C VAL A 97 10.58 6.21 4.08
N ASP A 98 10.96 6.11 2.82
CA ASP A 98 11.49 7.23 2.04
C ASP A 98 10.34 7.94 1.31
N LEU A 99 9.98 9.12 1.80
CA LEU A 99 8.82 9.89 1.32
C LEU A 99 9.06 10.60 -0.02
N ASP A 100 10.33 10.83 -0.37
CA ASP A 100 10.73 11.47 -1.61
C ASP A 100 10.86 10.46 -2.76
N SER A 101 10.88 9.17 -2.43
CA SER A 101 10.82 8.12 -3.44
C SER A 101 9.45 8.01 -4.11
N GLN A 102 9.49 7.66 -5.39
CA GLN A 102 8.46 6.85 -6.02
C GLN A 102 9.12 5.52 -6.34
N ARG A 103 8.63 4.43 -5.75
CA ARG A 103 9.11 3.09 -6.09
C ARG A 103 8.62 2.76 -7.50
N VAL A 104 9.40 3.19 -8.49
CA VAL A 104 9.35 2.70 -9.87
C VAL A 104 10.49 1.70 -9.96
N LEU A 105 10.14 0.42 -10.12
CA LEU A 105 11.10 -0.61 -10.51
C LEU A 105 11.04 -0.75 -12.03
#